data_AF-A0A5C5ZJZ9-F1
#
_entry.id   AF-A0A5C5ZJZ9-F1
#
_cell.length_a   1.000
_cell.length_b   1.000
_cell.length_c   1.000
_cell.angle_alpha   90.00
_cell.angle_beta   90.00
_cell.angle_gamma   90.00
#
_symmetry.space_group_name_H-M   'P 1'
#
loop_
_entity.id
_entity.type
_entity.pdbx_description
1 polymer ?
#
loop_
_entity_poly.entity_id
_entity_poly.type
_entity_poly.pdbx_seq_one_letter_code
_entity_poly.pdbx_strand_id
1 'polypeptide(L)'
;MDTTIRIVTRGANGEIRSKDYSHTDAVLKMHTQIGIDDCSTDLALRGLPVFRGLIGPMPDAKGVVRYESPDVFETLTKEWGAPAPKRTRRRKPTV
;
A
#
# COMPACT_ATOMS: atom_id res chain seq x y z
N MET A 1 -10.54 -3.84 -19.55
CA MET A 1 -10.07 -2.72 -18.70
C MET A 1 -8.77 -3.19 -18.10
N ASP A 2 -7.65 -2.67 -18.59
CA ASP A 2 -6.33 -3.10 -18.13
C ASP A 2 -6.11 -2.59 -16.71
N THR A 3 -6.02 -3.52 -15.77
CA THR A 3 -5.81 -3.21 -14.36
C THR A 3 -4.31 -3.20 -14.12
N THR A 4 -3.78 -2.06 -13.67
CA THR A 4 -2.36 -1.93 -13.33
C THR A 4 -2.14 -2.41 -11.90
N ILE A 5 -1.16 -3.29 -11.71
CA ILE A 5 -0.77 -3.78 -10.38
C ILE A 5 0.41 -2.95 -9.90
N ARG A 6 0.24 -2.25 -8.79
CA ARG A 6 1.29 -1.45 -8.14
C ARG A 6 1.78 -2.16 -6.89
N ILE A 7 3.07 -2.43 -6.84
CA ILE A 7 3.73 -2.95 -5.62
C ILE A 7 4.48 -1.81 -4.96
N VAL A 8 4.12 -1.50 -3.72
CA VAL A 8 4.77 -0.49 -2.89
C VAL A 8 5.63 -1.17 -1.84
N THR A 9 6.91 -0.84 -1.84
CA THR A 9 7.91 -1.41 -0.93
C THR A 9 8.68 -0.30 -0.26
N ARG A 10 9.34 -0.64 0.86
CA ARG A 10 10.26 0.26 1.54
C ARG A 10 11.71 -0.13 1.21
N GLY A 11 12.49 0.83 0.74
CA GLY A 11 13.92 0.67 0.55
C GLY A 11 14.67 0.62 1.88
N ALA A 12 15.93 0.14 1.87
CA ALA A 12 16.76 0.03 3.08
C ALA A 12 17.03 1.39 3.76
N ASN A 13 16.93 2.50 3.03
CA ASN A 13 17.03 3.87 3.52
C ASN A 13 15.69 4.42 4.07
N GLY A 14 14.64 3.60 4.10
CA GLY A 14 13.30 4.00 4.53
C GLY A 14 12.45 4.68 3.46
N GLU A 15 12.96 4.84 2.23
CA GLU A 15 12.26 5.46 1.11
C GLU A 15 11.15 4.56 0.57
N ILE A 16 9.99 5.14 0.27
CA ILE A 16 8.88 4.40 -0.35
C ILE A 16 9.11 4.31 -1.85
N ARG A 17 9.11 3.09 -2.39
CA ARG A 17 9.27 2.81 -3.82
C ARG A 17 8.03 2.09 -4.35
N SER A 18 7.50 2.58 -5.45
CA SER A 18 6.36 1.99 -6.15
C SER A 18 6.81 1.46 -7.49
N LYS A 19 6.40 0.23 -7.82
CA LYS A 19 6.63 -0.35 -9.15
C LYS A 19 5.33 -0.89 -9.73
N ASP A 20 5.05 -0.45 -10.95
CA ASP A 20 3.82 -0.77 -11.67
C ASP A 20 4.05 -1.92 -12.65
N TYR A 21 3.08 -2.82 -12.74
CA TYR A 21 3.06 -3.98 -13.59
C TYR A 21 1.74 -4.02 -14.36
N SER A 22 1.80 -4.32 -15.65
CA SER A 22 0.62 -4.40 -16.50
C SER A 22 -0.11 -5.75 -16.40
N HIS A 23 0.56 -6.80 -15.91
CA HIS A 23 0.03 -8.17 -15.86
C HIS A 23 0.43 -8.87 -14.57
N THR A 24 -0.51 -9.65 -14.03
CA THR A 24 -0.35 -10.45 -12.81
C THR A 24 0.78 -11.47 -12.93
N ASP A 25 1.03 -12.02 -14.12
CA ASP A 25 2.11 -12.99 -14.38
C ASP A 25 3.50 -12.45 -14.02
N ALA A 26 3.71 -11.13 -14.18
CA ALA A 26 4.97 -10.51 -13.78
C ALA A 26 5.16 -10.56 -12.26
N VAL A 27 4.08 -10.41 -11.49
CA VAL A 27 4.08 -10.46 -10.03
C VAL A 27 4.21 -11.90 -9.53
N LEU A 28 3.52 -12.85 -10.16
CA LEU A 28 3.57 -14.28 -9.84
C LEU A 28 4.98 -14.88 -9.99
N LYS A 29 5.82 -14.30 -10.86
CA LYS A 29 7.25 -14.69 -10.99
C LYS A 29 8.10 -14.29 -9.77
N MET A 30 7.69 -13.26 -9.03
CA MET A 30 8.45 -12.71 -7.90
C MET A 30 7.83 -13.07 -6.54
N HIS A 31 6.51 -13.29 -6.49
CA HIS A 31 5.78 -13.58 -5.28
C HIS A 31 4.90 -14.82 -5.44
N THR A 32 4.96 -15.72 -4.45
CA THR A 32 4.10 -16.88 -4.40
C THR A 32 2.67 -16.48 -4.05
N GLN A 33 1.71 -16.85 -4.89
CA GLN A 33 0.29 -16.74 -4.56
C GLN A 33 -0.05 -17.73 -3.44
N ILE A 34 -0.68 -17.23 -2.38
CA ILE A 34 -1.11 -18.02 -1.21
C ILE A 34 -2.63 -18.12 -1.10
N GLY A 35 -3.36 -17.35 -1.91
CA GLY A 35 -4.81 -17.35 -1.91
C GLY A 35 -5.39 -16.43 -2.97
N ILE A 36 -6.69 -16.22 -2.86
CA ILE A 36 -7.49 -15.33 -3.69
C ILE A 36 -8.34 -14.49 -2.75
N ASP A 37 -8.49 -13.20 -3.05
CA ASP A 37 -9.38 -12.34 -2.29
C ASP A 37 -10.86 -12.57 -2.69
N ASP A 38 -11.72 -12.87 -1.73
CA ASP A 38 -13.17 -13.03 -1.93
C ASP A 38 -14.01 -12.08 -1.04
N CYS A 39 -13.37 -11.41 -0.08
CA CYS A 39 -14.06 -10.62 0.94
C CYS A 39 -14.17 -9.12 0.60
N SER A 40 -13.47 -8.63 -0.42
CA SER A 40 -13.53 -7.21 -0.79
C SER A 40 -14.96 -6.77 -1.15
N THR A 41 -15.33 -5.56 -0.75
CA THR A 41 -16.59 -4.92 -1.21
C THR A 41 -16.50 -4.48 -2.67
N ASP A 42 -15.29 -4.20 -3.14
CA ASP A 42 -15.02 -3.91 -4.55
C ASP A 42 -14.92 -5.20 -5.36
N LEU A 43 -15.87 -5.40 -6.28
CA LEU A 43 -15.90 -6.56 -7.18
C LEU A 43 -14.70 -6.59 -8.13
N ALA A 44 -14.04 -5.45 -8.39
CA ALA A 44 -12.83 -5.40 -9.20
C ALA A 44 -11.60 -5.98 -8.49
N LEU A 45 -11.65 -6.11 -7.16
CA LEU A 45 -10.58 -6.70 -6.35
C LEU A 45 -10.80 -8.19 -6.07
N ARG A 46 -12.06 -8.63 -6.04
CA ARG A 46 -12.38 -10.05 -5.85
C ARG A 46 -11.78 -10.88 -6.98
N GLY A 47 -11.29 -12.07 -6.64
CA GLY A 47 -10.62 -12.94 -7.59
C GLY A 47 -9.14 -12.60 -7.81
N LEU A 48 -8.65 -11.48 -7.28
CA LEU A 48 -7.22 -11.14 -7.38
C LEU A 48 -6.39 -11.95 -6.37
N PRO A 49 -5.13 -12.29 -6.74
CA PRO A 49 -4.28 -13.12 -5.92
C PRO A 49 -3.84 -12.42 -4.63
N VAL A 50 -3.88 -13.16 -3.52
CA VAL A 50 -3.18 -12.78 -2.30
C VAL A 50 -1.77 -13.37 -2.38
N PHE A 51 -0.75 -12.53 -2.21
CA PHE A 51 0.64 -12.91 -2.35
C PHE A 51 1.35 -13.04 -1.00
N ARG A 52 2.26 -14.02 -0.88
CA ARG A 52 3.11 -14.17 0.31
C ARG A 52 3.99 -12.94 0.48
N GLY A 53 3.93 -12.34 1.67
CA GLY A 53 4.77 -11.20 2.03
C GLY A 53 4.33 -9.85 1.44
N LEU A 54 3.13 -9.79 0.85
CA LEU A 54 2.49 -8.54 0.45
C LEU A 54 1.12 -8.43 1.13
N ILE A 55 0.72 -7.20 1.43
CA ILE A 55 -0.58 -6.81 1.96
C ILE A 55 -1.41 -6.27 0.79
N GLY A 56 -2.61 -6.80 0.61
CA GLY A 56 -3.51 -6.49 -0.50
C GLY A 56 -4.34 -7.70 -0.92
N PRO A 57 -5.12 -7.62 -2.01
CA PRO A 57 -5.28 -6.48 -2.94
C PRO A 57 -6.03 -5.30 -2.32
N MET A 58 -5.56 -4.07 -2.58
CA MET A 58 -6.24 -2.83 -2.15
C MET A 58 -6.56 -1.94 -3.35
N PRO A 59 -7.68 -1.19 -3.31
CA PRO A 59 -7.98 -0.20 -4.32
C PRO A 59 -7.08 1.03 -4.12
N ASP A 60 -6.50 1.55 -5.19
CA ASP A 60 -5.68 2.77 -5.15
C ASP A 60 -6.32 3.89 -5.99
N ALA A 61 -5.99 3.96 -7.28
CA ALA A 61 -6.65 4.83 -8.26
C ALA A 61 -7.56 3.99 -9.18
N LYS A 62 -8.36 4.66 -10.01
CA LYS A 62 -9.24 3.97 -10.97
C LYS A 62 -8.43 3.05 -11.89
N GLY A 63 -8.65 1.74 -11.77
CA GLY A 63 -7.93 0.72 -12.54
C GLY A 63 -6.53 0.40 -12.01
N VAL A 64 -6.17 0.82 -10.80
CA VAL A 64 -4.91 0.47 -10.14
C VAL A 64 -5.19 -0.33 -8.88
N VAL A 65 -4.61 -1.52 -8.80
CA VAL A 65 -4.64 -2.39 -7.62
C VAL A 65 -3.29 -2.33 -6.94
N ARG A 66 -3.29 -2.03 -5.64
CA ARG A 66 -2.09 -1.85 -4.86
C ARG A 66 -1.83 -3.03 -3.93
N TYR A 67 -0.58 -3.44 -3.90
CA TYR A 67 -0.01 -4.35 -2.91
C TYR A 67 1.12 -3.64 -2.20
N GLU A 68 1.25 -3.87 -0.90
CA GLU A 68 2.25 -3.18 -0.06
C GLU A 68 3.09 -4.19 0.70
N SER A 69 4.37 -3.92 0.91
CA SER A 69 5.14 -4.67 1.91
C SER A 69 4.61 -4.40 3.32
N PRO A 70 4.69 -5.35 4.26
CA PRO A 70 4.24 -5.16 5.65
C PRO A 70 4.77 -3.88 6.31
N ASP A 71 6.04 -3.55 6.09
CA ASP A 71 6.68 -2.35 6.65
C ASP A 71 6.04 -1.04 6.17
N VAL A 72 5.63 -1.00 4.90
CA VAL A 72 4.93 0.16 4.31
C VAL A 72 3.55 0.30 4.94
N PHE A 73 2.80 -0.81 4.97
CA PHE A 73 1.47 -0.84 5.55
C PHE A 73 1.48 -0.39 7.02
N GLU A 74 2.41 -0.91 7.82
CA GLU A 74 2.54 -0.57 9.23
C GLU A 74 2.92 0.92 9.41
N THR A 75 3.86 1.44 8.61
CA THR A 75 4.29 2.84 8.71
C THR A 75 3.15 3.79 8.34
N LEU A 76 2.50 3.57 7.20
CA LEU A 76 1.37 4.41 6.76
C LEU A 76 0.21 4.35 7.74
N THR A 77 -0.10 3.16 8.27
CA THR A 77 -1.16 2.99 9.27
C THR A 77 -0.84 3.75 10.55
N LYS A 78 0.40 3.73 11.02
CA LYS A 78 0.84 4.49 12.20
C LYS A 78 0.75 6.00 11.98
N GLU A 79 1.13 6.49 10.80
CA GLU A 79 1.02 7.91 10.46
C GLU A 79 -0.44 8.38 10.44
N TRP A 80 -1.34 7.56 9.90
CA TRP A 80 -2.77 7.84 9.92
C TRP A 80 -3.36 7.88 11.34
N GLY A 81 -2.89 7.00 12.23
CA GLY A 81 -3.33 6.97 13.62
C GLY A 81 -2.64 8.00 14.53
N ALA A 82 -1.63 8.74 14.02
CA ALA A 82 -0.86 9.65 14.83
C ALA A 82 -1.71 10.88 15.25
N PRO A 83 -1.65 11.31 16.52
CA PRO A 83 -2.35 12.51 16.96
C PRO A 83 -1.81 13.73 16.23
N ALA A 84 -2.70 14.66 15.88
CA ALA A 84 -2.32 15.90 15.21
C ALA A 84 -1.21 16.62 16.01
N PRO A 85 -0.17 17.15 15.34
CA PRO A 85 0.95 17.77 16.03
C PRO A 85 0.47 18.93 16.90
N LYS A 86 0.84 18.89 18.18
CA LYS A 86 0.42 19.89 19.17
C LYS A 86 0.96 21.25 18.74
N ARG A 87 0.08 22.18 18.33
CA ARG A 87 0.46 23.57 18.00
C ARG A 87 1.10 24.22 19.22
N THR A 88 2.44 24.29 19.24
CA THR A 88 3.17 25.07 20.23
C THR A 88 2.97 26.55 19.94
N ARG A 89 2.16 27.21 20.78
CA ARG A 89 1.98 28.67 20.72
C ARG A 89 3.31 29.31 21.16
N ARG A 90 4.11 29.78 20.20
CA ARG A 90 5.33 30.56 20.48
C ARG A 90 4.88 31.83 21.21
N ARG A 91 5.01 31.86 22.54
CA ARG A 91 4.79 33.10 23.30
C ARG A 91 5.87 34.07 22.82
N LYS A 92 5.45 35.16 22.18
CA LYS A 92 6.36 36.27 21.89
C LYS A 92 6.89 36.76 23.24
N PRO A 93 8.21 36.95 23.41
CA PRO A 93 8.73 37.57 24.61
C PRO A 93 8.14 38.98 24.69
N THR A 94 7.48 39.29 25.80
CA THR A 94 7.10 40.67 26.12
C THR A 94 8.39 41.40 26.43
N VAL A 95 8.74 42.38 25.59
CA VAL A 95 9.78 43.38 25.89
C VAL A 95 9.12 44.51 26.66
#